data_AF-B7PWK8-F1
#
_entry.id   AF-B7PWK8-F1
#
_cell.length_a   1.000
_cell.length_b   1.000
_cell.length_c   1.000
_cell.angle_alpha   90.00
_cell.angle_beta   90.00
_cell.angle_gamma   90.00
#
_symmetry.space_group_name_H-M   'P 1'
#
loop_
_entity.id
_entity.type
_entity.pdbx_description
1 polymer ?
#
loop_
_entity_poly.entity_id
_entity_poly.type
_entity_poly.pdbx_seq_one_letter_code
_entity_poly.pdbx_strand_id
1 'polypeptide(L)'
;VLDADKFVQAVQGESVKERMDSAARVQRQTNRKKLISIIELVLFCGRQGIALRGHRDAGPLTLEDPLENDGNFRALVRLKIRSGDDLLRDHLETAPGNATYLSPQIQNEILVASSTLVQQTIVSQVNSAKCFSLLAD
;
A
#
# COMPACT_ATOMS: atom_id res chain seq x y z
N VAL A 1 -45.14 17.11 28.82
CA VAL A 1 -45.00 15.64 28.73
C VAL A 1 -43.69 15.37 28.04
N LEU A 2 -42.73 14.75 28.72
CA LEU A 2 -41.49 14.27 28.10
C LEU A 2 -41.89 13.10 27.19
N ASP A 3 -41.76 13.27 25.87
CA ASP A 3 -42.03 12.20 24.89
C ASP A 3 -41.04 11.07 25.11
N ALA A 4 -41.51 9.96 25.67
CA ALA A 4 -40.74 8.73 25.82
C ALA A 4 -40.14 8.29 24.47
N ASP A 5 -40.85 8.54 23.36
CA ASP A 5 -40.39 8.24 22.00
C ASP A 5 -39.15 9.03 21.60
N LYS A 6 -39.02 10.29 22.02
CA LYS A 6 -37.81 11.11 21.77
C LYS A 6 -36.63 10.63 22.60
N PHE A 7 -36.88 10.14 23.81
CA PHE A 7 -35.84 9.55 24.65
C PHE A 7 -35.36 8.20 24.10
N VAL A 8 -36.29 7.34 23.65
CA VAL A 8 -35.97 6.05 23.03
C VAL A 8 -35.19 6.24 21.72
N GLN A 9 -35.53 7.24 20.88
CA GLN A 9 -34.73 7.58 19.69
C GLN A 9 -33.31 8.06 20.04
N ALA A 10 -33.15 8.84 21.11
CA ALA A 10 -31.83 9.30 21.56
C ALA A 10 -30.96 8.16 22.12
N VAL A 11 -31.58 7.12 22.68
CA VAL A 11 -30.90 5.93 23.23
C VAL A 11 -30.66 4.84 22.17
N GLN A 12 -31.42 4.83 21.08
CA GLN A 12 -31.24 3.91 19.93
C GLN A 12 -30.11 4.29 18.97
N GLY A 13 -29.50 5.48 19.14
CA GLY A 13 -28.33 5.88 18.36
C GLY A 13 -27.08 5.12 18.78
N GLU A 14 -26.25 4.72 17.80
CA GLU A 14 -24.90 4.20 18.08
C GLU A 14 -24.14 5.20 18.96
N SER A 15 -23.49 4.69 20.00
CA SER A 15 -22.67 5.50 20.88
C SER A 15 -21.55 6.18 20.09
N VAL A 16 -21.07 7.32 20.58
CA VAL A 16 -19.93 8.03 19.97
C VAL A 16 -18.74 7.10 19.80
N LYS A 17 -18.52 6.18 20.76
CA LYS A 17 -17.46 5.17 20.71
C LYS A 17 -17.64 4.21 19.54
N GLU A 18 -18.83 3.64 19.36
CA GLU A 18 -19.13 2.72 18.25
C GLU A 18 -18.97 3.40 16.88
N ARG A 19 -19.39 4.66 16.76
CA ARG A 19 -19.21 5.47 15.54
C ARG A 19 -17.75 5.78 15.25
N MET A 20 -16.95 6.04 16.28
CA MET A 20 -15.50 6.26 16.13
C MET A 20 -14.79 4.96 15.71
N ASP A 21 -15.15 3.82 16.31
CA ASP A 21 -14.57 2.53 15.99
C ASP A 21 -14.91 2.08 14.56
N SER A 22 -16.15 2.32 14.11
CA SER A 22 -16.58 2.04 12.75
C SER A 22 -15.87 2.92 11.72
N ALA A 23 -15.77 4.23 11.98
CA ALA A 23 -15.03 5.16 11.12
C ALA A 23 -13.53 4.79 11.01
N ALA A 24 -12.89 4.45 12.14
CA ALA A 24 -11.50 4.01 12.16
C ALA A 24 -11.28 2.70 11.39
N ARG A 25 -12.26 1.78 11.42
CA ARG A 25 -12.21 0.54 10.63
C ARG A 25 -12.31 0.83 9.13
N VAL A 26 -13.23 1.70 8.71
CA VAL A 26 -13.38 2.10 7.30
C VAL A 26 -12.11 2.77 6.79
N GLN A 27 -11.53 3.71 7.54
CA GLN A 27 -10.30 4.40 7.13
C GLN A 27 -9.13 3.43 6.94
N ARG A 28 -8.97 2.45 7.84
CA ARG A 28 -7.95 1.40 7.71
C ARG A 28 -8.15 0.56 6.44
N GLN A 29 -9.39 0.21 6.11
CA GLN A 29 -9.69 -0.53 4.89
C GLN A 29 -9.36 0.29 3.64
N THR A 30 -9.69 1.58 3.62
CA THR A 30 -9.34 2.49 2.53
C THR A 30 -7.83 2.62 2.37
N ASN A 31 -7.08 2.83 3.46
CA ASN A 31 -5.62 2.91 3.41
C ASN A 31 -4.98 1.62 2.91
N ARG A 32 -5.53 0.46 3.29
CA ARG A 32 -5.07 -0.84 2.77
C ARG A 32 -5.27 -0.95 1.26
N LYS A 33 -6.42 -0.54 0.74
CA LYS A 33 -6.68 -0.56 -0.71
C LYS A 33 -5.67 0.31 -1.47
N LYS A 34 -5.37 1.49 -0.93
CA LYS A 34 -4.35 2.41 -1.49
C LYS A 34 -2.96 1.78 -1.50
N LEU A 35 -2.58 1.15 -0.39
CA LEU A 35 -1.27 0.51 -0.24
C LEU A 35 -1.09 -0.72 -1.14
N ILE A 36 -2.16 -1.48 -1.44
CA ILE A 36 -2.10 -2.64 -2.34
C ILE A 36 -1.52 -2.25 -3.70
N SER A 37 -2.01 -1.16 -4.30
CA SER A 37 -1.54 -0.75 -5.61
C SER A 37 -0.04 -0.42 -5.63
N ILE A 38 0.46 0.20 -4.56
CA ILE A 38 1.87 0.53 -4.37
C ILE A 38 2.72 -0.73 -4.17
N ILE A 39 2.25 -1.67 -3.33
CA ILE A 39 2.91 -2.96 -3.11
C ILE A 39 3.07 -3.72 -4.43
N GLU A 40 2.05 -3.74 -5.28
CA GLU A 40 2.11 -4.42 -6.59
C GLU A 40 3.22 -3.86 -7.47
N LEU A 41 3.44 -2.55 -7.47
CA LEU A 41 4.51 -1.92 -8.25
C LEU A 41 5.91 -2.27 -7.72
N VAL A 42 6.08 -2.29 -6.40
CA VAL A 42 7.34 -2.71 -5.76
C VAL A 42 7.64 -4.18 -6.05
N LEU A 43 6.63 -5.04 -5.90
CA LEU A 43 6.74 -6.47 -6.22
C LEU A 43 7.02 -6.73 -7.69
N PHE A 44 6.41 -5.96 -8.59
CA PHE A 44 6.70 -6.03 -10.03
C PHE A 44 8.18 -5.79 -10.28
N CYS A 45 8.74 -4.70 -9.74
CA CYS A 45 10.16 -4.40 -9.90
C CYS A 45 11.05 -5.50 -9.32
N GLY A 46 10.76 -5.96 -8.10
CA GLY A 46 11.51 -7.04 -7.45
C GLY A 46 11.49 -8.35 -8.23
N ARG A 47 10.34 -8.72 -8.83
CA ARG A 47 10.20 -9.93 -9.65
C ARG A 47 10.92 -9.83 -10.99
N GLN A 48 10.91 -8.66 -11.61
CA GLN A 48 11.52 -8.44 -12.93
C GLN A 48 13.01 -8.08 -12.85
N GLY A 49 13.58 -7.94 -11.65
CA GLY A 49 14.95 -7.45 -11.47
C GLY A 49 15.14 -5.99 -11.89
N ILE A 50 14.07 -5.19 -11.87
CA ILE A 50 14.11 -3.77 -12.23
C ILE A 50 14.46 -2.97 -10.98
N ALA A 51 15.46 -2.09 -11.07
CA ALA A 51 15.80 -1.20 -9.98
C ALA A 51 14.65 -0.23 -9.69
N LEU A 52 14.24 -0.08 -8.43
CA LEU A 52 13.18 0.87 -8.05
C LEU A 52 13.60 2.33 -8.23
N ARG A 53 14.85 2.63 -7.89
CA ARG A 53 15.39 3.98 -7.71
C ARG A 53 16.03 4.56 -8.97
N GLY A 54 15.99 5.87 -9.10
CA GLY A 54 16.70 6.67 -10.10
C GLY A 54 17.50 7.79 -9.42
N HIS A 55 17.96 8.77 -10.21
CA HIS A 55 18.75 9.89 -9.69
C HIS A 55 17.96 10.83 -8.77
N ARG A 56 16.65 11.01 -9.03
CA ARG A 56 15.74 11.87 -8.26
C ARG A 56 14.48 11.11 -7.85
N ASP A 57 14.54 10.31 -6.80
CA ASP A 57 13.44 9.42 -6.39
C ASP A 57 12.70 9.86 -5.11
N ALA A 58 13.02 11.05 -4.59
CA ALA A 58 12.44 11.60 -3.36
C ALA A 58 11.58 12.85 -3.59
N GLY A 59 10.73 13.16 -2.61
CA GLY A 59 9.86 14.34 -2.64
C GLY A 59 8.55 14.14 -3.41
N PRO A 60 7.79 15.23 -3.63
CA PRO A 60 6.47 15.17 -4.26
C PRO A 60 6.51 14.49 -5.64
N LEU A 61 5.46 13.72 -5.96
CA LEU A 61 5.26 13.14 -7.29
C LEU A 61 4.32 14.02 -8.11
N THR A 62 4.73 14.40 -9.31
CA THR A 62 3.84 14.98 -10.32
C THR A 62 3.23 13.87 -11.16
N LEU A 63 1.99 14.03 -11.64
CA LEU A 63 1.36 13.06 -12.54
C LEU A 63 1.83 13.22 -14.00
N GLU A 64 2.37 14.39 -14.35
CA GLU A 64 2.95 14.73 -15.66
C GLU A 64 4.40 14.30 -15.77
N ASP A 65 4.80 13.66 -16.88
CA ASP A 65 6.15 13.12 -17.07
C ASP A 65 7.23 14.15 -16.71
N PRO A 66 8.23 13.74 -15.92
CA PRO A 66 9.26 14.67 -15.47
C PRO A 66 10.20 14.99 -16.63
N LEU A 67 10.80 16.18 -16.62
CA LEU A 67 11.83 16.55 -17.60
C LEU A 67 13.06 15.65 -17.54
N GLU A 68 13.39 15.18 -16.33
CA GLU A 68 14.49 14.26 -16.04
C GLU A 68 13.95 12.97 -15.41
N ASN A 69 14.60 11.83 -15.67
CA ASN A 69 14.20 10.53 -15.13
C ASN A 69 14.22 10.51 -13.58
N ASP A 70 13.07 10.29 -12.97
CA ASP A 70 12.86 10.25 -11.52
C ASP A 70 12.81 8.80 -10.94
N GLY A 71 13.14 7.80 -11.75
CA GLY A 71 13.27 6.40 -11.35
C GLY A 71 12.10 5.52 -11.78
N ASN A 72 12.37 4.22 -11.93
CA ASN A 72 11.42 3.28 -12.52
C ASN A 72 10.15 3.12 -11.67
N PHE A 73 10.27 3.16 -10.33
CA PHE A 73 9.10 3.07 -9.46
C PHE A 73 8.12 4.22 -9.72
N ARG A 74 8.61 5.46 -9.82
CA ARG A 74 7.80 6.65 -10.06
C ARG A 74 7.22 6.67 -11.48
N ALA A 75 8.00 6.23 -12.48
CA ALA A 75 7.51 6.00 -13.83
C ALA A 75 6.35 4.99 -13.86
N LEU A 76 6.47 3.87 -13.13
CA LEU A 76 5.43 2.85 -13.03
C LEU A 76 4.18 3.34 -12.29
N VAL A 77 4.32 4.17 -11.26
CA VAL A 77 3.18 4.82 -10.59
C VAL A 77 2.38 5.65 -11.59
N ARG A 78 3.05 6.49 -12.39
CA ARG A 78 2.40 7.30 -13.44
C ARG A 78 1.73 6.41 -14.49
N LEU A 79 2.43 5.37 -14.95
CA LEU A 79 1.89 4.42 -15.92
C LEU A 79 0.62 3.74 -15.40
N LYS A 80 0.62 3.28 -14.15
CA LYS A 80 -0.53 2.61 -13.54
C LYS A 80 -1.75 3.53 -13.43
N ILE A 81 -1.53 4.80 -13.05
CA ILE A 81 -2.57 5.84 -13.02
C ILE A 81 -3.12 6.12 -14.43
N ARG A 82 -2.26 6.18 -15.45
CA ARG A 82 -2.69 6.35 -16.86
C ARG A 82 -3.47 5.15 -17.38
N SER A 83 -3.19 3.96 -16.85
CA SER A 83 -3.90 2.73 -17.18
C SER A 83 -5.23 2.55 -16.42
N GLY A 84 -5.68 3.56 -15.66
CA GLY A 84 -7.02 3.58 -15.04
C GLY A 84 -7.07 3.23 -13.55
N ASP A 85 -5.95 3.28 -12.82
CA ASP A 85 -5.98 3.16 -11.35
C ASP A 85 -6.41 4.49 -10.70
N ASP A 86 -7.72 4.77 -10.74
CA ASP A 86 -8.31 5.99 -10.18
C ASP A 86 -8.17 6.06 -8.66
N LEU A 87 -8.13 4.92 -7.97
CA LEU A 87 -7.94 4.89 -6.52
C LEU A 87 -6.54 5.36 -6.13
N LEU A 88 -5.52 4.95 -6.89
CA LEU A 88 -4.15 5.45 -6.71
C LEU A 88 -4.05 6.93 -7.09
N ARG A 89 -4.71 7.37 -8.17
CA ARG A 89 -4.78 8.78 -8.56
C ARG A 89 -5.36 9.64 -7.43
N ASP A 90 -6.58 9.33 -7.00
CA ASP A 90 -7.28 10.04 -5.92
C ASP A 90 -6.44 10.07 -4.66
N HIS A 91 -5.75 8.96 -4.36
CA HIS A 91 -4.86 8.90 -3.22
C HIS A 91 -3.71 9.90 -3.31
N LEU A 92 -3.01 9.97 -4.43
CA LEU A 92 -1.84 10.85 -4.57
C LEU A 92 -2.23 12.33 -4.66
N GLU A 93 -3.43 12.64 -5.16
CA GLU A 93 -3.96 14.00 -5.21
C GLU A 93 -4.46 14.49 -3.84
N THR A 94 -4.96 13.59 -2.99
CA THR A 94 -5.59 13.96 -1.69
C THR A 94 -4.73 13.66 -0.46
N ALA A 95 -3.70 12.82 -0.58
CA ALA A 95 -2.89 12.42 0.56
C ALA A 95 -2.04 13.58 1.08
N PRO A 96 -1.90 13.72 2.41
CA PRO A 96 -0.85 14.57 2.95
C PRO A 96 0.52 13.98 2.57
N GLY A 97 1.53 14.83 2.40
CA GLY A 97 2.84 14.43 1.87
C GLY A 97 3.51 13.28 2.64
N ASN A 98 3.24 13.15 3.95
CA ASN A 98 3.75 12.09 4.81
C ASN A 98 2.99 10.75 4.69
N ALA A 99 1.89 10.70 3.94
CA ALA A 99 1.04 9.51 3.79
C ALA A 99 0.83 9.11 2.32
N THR A 100 1.72 9.52 1.42
CA THR A 100 1.72 9.09 0.01
C THR A 100 2.21 7.65 -0.17
N TYR A 101 2.94 7.11 0.82
CA TYR A 101 3.55 5.78 0.81
C TYR A 101 4.53 5.53 -0.35
N LEU A 102 5.03 6.58 -1.00
CA LEU A 102 5.98 6.49 -2.11
C LEU A 102 7.45 6.58 -1.68
N SER A 103 7.72 6.81 -0.40
CA SER A 103 9.09 7.08 0.07
C SER A 103 10.01 5.86 -0.09
N PRO A 104 11.33 6.08 -0.25
CA PRO A 104 12.30 4.99 -0.31
C PRO A 104 12.26 4.07 0.92
N GLN A 105 11.89 4.59 2.09
CA GLN A 105 11.71 3.83 3.32
C GLN A 105 10.55 2.84 3.19
N ILE A 106 9.37 3.30 2.77
CA ILE A 106 8.20 2.43 2.58
C ILE A 106 8.47 1.37 1.51
N GLN A 107 9.13 1.75 0.41
CA GLN A 107 9.55 0.78 -0.61
C GLN A 107 10.46 -0.32 -0.04
N ASN A 108 11.42 0.03 0.82
CA ASN A 108 12.29 -0.94 1.50
C ASN A 108 11.51 -1.83 2.47
N GLU A 109 10.58 -1.27 3.24
CA GLU A 109 9.74 -2.06 4.15
C GLU A 109 8.93 -3.11 3.39
N ILE A 110 8.35 -2.73 2.25
CA ILE A 110 7.63 -3.66 1.37
C ILE A 110 8.57 -4.74 0.84
N LEU A 111 9.78 -4.38 0.38
CA LEU A 111 10.77 -5.35 -0.09
C LEU A 111 11.17 -6.34 1.01
N VAL A 112 11.47 -5.87 2.21
CA VAL A 112 11.87 -6.72 3.34
C VAL A 112 10.74 -7.65 3.78
N ALA A 113 9.51 -7.14 3.86
CA ALA A 113 8.36 -7.97 4.17
C ALA A 113 8.15 -9.06 3.10
N SER A 114 8.27 -8.68 1.83
CA SER A 114 8.12 -9.60 0.70
C SER A 114 9.22 -10.66 0.67
N SER A 115 10.48 -10.27 0.88
CA SER A 115 11.61 -11.20 0.90
C SER A 115 11.48 -12.19 2.06
N THR A 116 11.01 -11.72 3.22
CA THR A 116 10.75 -12.57 4.40
C THR A 116 9.68 -13.61 4.09
N LEU A 117 8.56 -13.21 3.46
CA LEU A 117 7.48 -14.14 3.09
C LEU A 117 7.95 -15.18 2.08
N VAL A 118 8.72 -14.77 1.07
CA VAL A 118 9.29 -15.68 0.07
C VAL A 118 10.24 -16.68 0.73
N GLN A 119 11.14 -16.19 1.59
CA GLN A 119 12.09 -17.04 2.30
C GLN A 119 11.37 -18.04 3.21
N GLN A 120 10.38 -17.60 3.99
CA GLN A 120 9.58 -18.48 4.85
C GLN A 120 8.87 -19.57 4.05
N THR A 121 8.33 -19.21 2.88
CA THR A 121 7.68 -20.16 1.98
C THR A 121 8.66 -21.22 1.48
N ILE A 122 9.85 -20.80 1.02
CA ILE A 122 10.90 -21.71 0.56
C ILE A 122 11.35 -22.63 1.70
N VAL A 123 11.63 -22.08 2.88
CA VAL A 123 12.06 -22.87 4.05
C VAL A 123 10.99 -23.89 4.46
N SER A 124 9.72 -23.50 4.44
CA SER A 124 8.61 -24.42 4.72
C SER A 124 8.55 -25.57 3.71
N GLN A 125 8.74 -25.28 2.42
CA GLN A 125 8.78 -26.31 1.37
C GLN A 125 9.99 -27.24 1.52
N VAL A 126 11.17 -26.69 1.80
CA VAL A 126 12.39 -27.47 2.04
C VAL A 126 12.23 -28.40 3.25
N ASN A 127 11.72 -27.89 4.37
CA ASN A 127 11.55 -28.67 5.61
C ASN A 127 10.49 -29.77 5.49
N SER A 128 9.52 -29.62 4.57
CA SER A 128 8.49 -30.63 4.31
C SER A 128 8.89 -31.65 3.23
N ALA A 129 9.95 -31.38 2.48
CA ALA A 129 10.45 -32.28 1.45
C ALA A 129 11.24 -33.45 2.07
N LYS A 130 11.10 -34.64 1.48
CA LYS A 130 11.91 -35.82 1.88
C LYS A 130 13.40 -35.63 1.56
N CYS A 131 13.68 -34.94 0.46
CA CYS A 131 15.02 -34.60 0.00
C CYS A 131 14.97 -33.27 -0.77
N PHE A 132 16.07 -32.54 -0.75
CA PHE A 132 16.28 -31.33 -1.55
C PHE A 132 17.72 -31.33 -2.06
N SER A 133 18.01 -30.51 -3.07
CA SER A 133 19.35 -30.32 -3.61
C SER A 133 19.68 -28.84 -3.63
N LEU A 134 20.93 -28.50 -3.31
CA LEU A 134 21.44 -27.13 -3.36
C LEU A 134 22.39 -27.03 -4.54
N LEU A 135 22.10 -26.10 -5.45
CA LEU A 135 23.01 -25.69 -6.51
C LEU A 135 23.63 -24.37 -6.06
N ALA A 136 24.95 -24.33 -5.96
CA ALA A 136 25.74 -23.14 -5.70
C ALA A 136 26.72 -22.96 -6.86
N ASP A 137 26.92 -21.70 -7.26
CA ASP A 137 27.89 -21.28 -8.29
C ASP A 137 29.28 -21.09 -7.67
#